data_AF-A0A2V9KI46-F1
#
_entry.id   AF-A0A2V9KI46-F1
#
_cell.length_a   1.000
_cell.length_b   1.000
_cell.length_c   1.000
_cell.angle_alpha   90.00
_cell.angle_beta   90.00
_cell.angle_gamma   90.00
#
_symmetry.space_group_name_H-M   'P 1'
#
loop_
_entity.id
_entity.type
_entity.pdbx_description
1 polymer ?
#
loop_
_entity_poly.entity_id
_entity_poly.type
_entity_poly.pdbx_seq_one_letter_code
_entity_poly.pdbx_strand_id
1 'polypeptide(L)'
;MIPRFLLVFALALAGAGLLPQPRGRLDPPITLAEFGRLLTSLSEPEGYFDTDNFISNEAAYLRVLPPLRRRAVRGGVYVGVGPDQNYSYIAEIRPDLAVILDIRRQNALLHLYYKALFELSANRLAFVERLFGRALGPEHGGKQTLAISALLERIARAPRLDAYQERKPSEARSALRAWSLPLAETDYAAIDYIARAFFRGGPELKFTTYNREPRPQHPTYRQLLEERDSDGIQANYLADEERFRRVKALHHENRIVPVVGDFSGAYAFQSIAAELRRRGLRVRCFYASNVEFYLFRGQRWDTYIRNLRALPLDPDAYVVRTYANMWQPHPAQVPGYYMTTVLQSLPGFLADEARGSSGSYWDLVTRDCILK
;
A
#
# COMPACT_ATOMS: atom_id res chain seq x y z
N MET A 1 44.67 -60.15 14.10
CA MET A 1 43.39 -59.93 13.39
C MET A 1 42.58 -58.89 14.16
N ILE A 2 42.24 -57.79 13.50
CA ILE A 2 41.28 -56.72 13.87
C ILE A 2 39.86 -57.35 13.95
N PRO A 3 38.80 -56.85 14.68
CA PRO A 3 38.45 -55.45 15.06
C PRO A 3 38.01 -55.21 16.53
N ARG A 4 38.23 -54.02 17.10
CA ARG A 4 37.50 -52.71 17.04
C ARG A 4 36.32 -52.58 18.03
N PHE A 5 36.58 -51.71 19.02
CA PHE A 5 35.67 -50.80 19.70
C PHE A 5 34.40 -50.42 18.92
N LEU A 6 33.27 -50.26 19.62
CA LEU A 6 32.42 -49.05 19.59
C LEU A 6 31.29 -49.13 20.62
N LEU A 7 31.52 -48.47 21.76
CA LEU A 7 30.47 -48.02 22.68
C LEU A 7 29.75 -46.83 21.99
N VAL A 8 28.55 -47.05 21.46
CA VAL A 8 27.76 -45.97 20.87
C VAL A 8 27.03 -45.23 21.99
N PHE A 9 27.60 -44.11 22.42
CA PHE A 9 26.88 -43.06 23.13
C PHE A 9 25.96 -42.38 22.11
N ALA A 10 24.66 -42.66 22.19
CA ALA A 10 23.66 -41.92 21.42
C ALA A 10 23.47 -40.54 22.06
N LEU A 11 24.21 -39.54 21.58
CA LEU A 11 23.85 -38.14 21.77
C LEU A 11 22.55 -37.88 21.00
N ALA A 12 21.42 -37.85 21.72
CA ALA A 12 20.20 -37.24 21.22
C ALA A 12 20.41 -35.72 21.15
N LEU A 13 20.97 -35.25 20.03
CA LEU A 13 20.90 -33.85 19.64
C LEU A 13 19.42 -33.51 19.44
N ALA A 14 18.86 -32.80 20.42
CA ALA A 14 17.58 -32.12 20.32
C ALA A 14 17.70 -30.99 19.27
N GLY A 15 17.70 -31.38 17.99
CA GLY A 15 17.39 -30.49 16.89
C GLY A 15 15.90 -30.22 16.90
N ALA A 16 15.45 -29.30 17.76
CA ALA A 16 14.16 -28.65 17.61
C ALA A 16 14.23 -27.78 16.35
N GLY A 17 14.16 -28.42 15.19
CA GLY A 17 13.83 -27.74 13.95
C GLY A 17 12.50 -27.04 14.17
N LEU A 18 12.48 -25.72 14.04
CA LEU A 18 11.26 -24.95 13.87
C LEU A 18 10.56 -25.49 12.63
N LEU A 19 9.70 -26.49 12.83
CA LEU A 19 8.71 -26.87 11.84
C LEU A 19 7.90 -25.60 11.53
N PRO A 20 7.71 -25.23 10.26
CA PRO A 20 6.83 -24.12 9.92
C PRO A 20 5.45 -24.45 10.48
N GLN A 21 5.00 -23.65 11.44
CA GLN A 21 3.65 -23.77 11.97
C GLN A 21 2.68 -23.66 10.77
N PRO A 22 1.76 -24.61 10.58
CA PRO A 22 0.78 -24.51 9.53
C PRO A 22 0.06 -23.16 9.70
N ARG A 23 0.07 -22.33 8.65
CA ARG A 23 -0.65 -21.06 8.65
C ARG A 23 -2.09 -21.35 9.06
N GLY A 24 -2.48 -20.86 10.23
CA GLY A 24 -3.83 -21.02 10.75
C GLY A 24 -4.84 -20.54 9.70
N ARG A 25 -6.02 -21.15 9.70
CA ARG A 25 -7.19 -20.62 8.99
C ARG A 25 -7.27 -19.12 9.29
N LEU A 26 -7.34 -18.28 8.26
CA LEU A 26 -7.51 -16.84 8.43
C LEU A 26 -8.63 -16.61 9.45
N ASP A 27 -8.42 -15.68 10.37
CA ASP A 27 -9.47 -15.22 11.29
C ASP A 27 -10.76 -14.95 10.53
N PRO A 28 -11.95 -15.04 11.14
CA PRO A 28 -13.18 -14.63 10.46
C PRO A 28 -13.06 -13.18 9.91
N PRO A 29 -13.77 -12.85 8.82
CA PRO A 29 -13.83 -11.48 8.31
C PRO A 29 -14.13 -10.46 9.41
N ILE A 30 -13.52 -9.29 9.32
CA ILE A 30 -13.76 -8.19 10.26
C ILE A 30 -15.19 -7.67 10.02
N THR A 31 -16.00 -7.53 11.07
CA THR A 31 -17.35 -6.98 10.93
C THR A 31 -17.30 -5.48 10.63
N LEU A 32 -18.35 -4.91 10.03
CA LEU A 32 -18.39 -3.46 9.79
C LEU A 32 -18.35 -2.62 11.07
N ALA A 33 -18.95 -3.10 12.17
CA ALA A 33 -18.87 -2.45 13.47
C ALA A 33 -17.44 -2.41 14.00
N GLU A 34 -16.72 -3.54 13.91
CA GLU A 34 -15.31 -3.63 14.27
C GLU A 34 -14.45 -2.77 13.33
N PHE A 35 -14.73 -2.77 12.03
CA PHE A 35 -14.04 -1.92 11.06
C PHE A 35 -14.18 -0.43 11.39
N GLY A 36 -15.40 0.01 11.72
CA GLY A 36 -15.66 1.38 12.18
C GLY A 36 -14.92 1.71 13.47
N ARG A 37 -14.83 0.77 14.41
CA ARG A 37 -14.01 0.92 15.63
C ARG A 37 -12.53 1.10 15.29
N LEU A 38 -11.96 0.26 14.44
CA LEU A 38 -10.55 0.33 14.04
C LEU A 38 -10.23 1.64 13.32
N LEU A 39 -11.10 2.08 12.40
CA LEU A 39 -10.97 3.36 11.69
C LEU A 39 -10.80 4.53 12.67
N THR A 40 -11.57 4.55 13.77
CA THR A 40 -11.50 5.63 14.76
C THR A 40 -10.41 5.41 15.81
N SER A 41 -10.31 4.21 16.40
CA SER A 41 -9.43 3.95 17.55
C SER A 41 -7.95 3.87 17.19
N LEU A 42 -7.62 3.61 15.92
CA LEU A 42 -6.24 3.61 15.45
C LEU A 42 -5.82 5.00 14.95
N SER A 43 -6.77 5.88 14.68
CA SER A 43 -6.51 7.20 14.11
C SER A 43 -6.24 8.24 15.20
N GLU A 44 -5.42 9.23 14.84
CA GLU A 44 -5.19 10.45 15.62
C GLU A 44 -5.72 11.69 14.86
N PRO A 45 -5.71 12.89 15.46
CA PRO A 45 -6.10 14.11 14.74
C PRO A 45 -5.29 14.29 13.46
N GLU A 46 -5.92 14.80 12.40
CA GLU A 46 -5.22 14.99 11.13
C GLU A 46 -4.12 16.05 11.25
N GLY A 47 -3.01 15.81 10.56
CA GLY A 47 -1.99 16.81 10.36
C GLY A 47 -2.12 17.48 9.00
N TYR A 48 -1.12 18.30 8.68
CA TYR A 48 -1.09 19.09 7.45
C TYR A 48 -0.14 18.49 6.42
N PHE A 49 -0.58 18.46 5.16
CA PHE A 49 0.27 18.20 4.01
C PHE A 49 -0.29 18.97 2.81
N ASP A 50 0.58 19.62 2.03
CA ASP A 50 0.19 20.64 1.04
C ASP A 50 -0.32 20.07 -0.29
N THR A 51 -0.83 18.84 -0.32
CA THR A 51 -1.18 18.13 -1.56
C THR A 51 -2.42 17.27 -1.41
N ASP A 52 -3.19 17.14 -2.50
CA ASP A 52 -4.31 16.18 -2.60
C ASP A 52 -3.81 14.73 -2.61
N ASN A 53 -2.69 14.45 -3.30
CA ASN A 53 -2.04 13.12 -3.40
C ASN A 53 -3.05 11.97 -3.61
N PHE A 54 -3.99 12.14 -4.55
CA PHE A 54 -4.99 11.11 -4.87
C PHE A 54 -4.38 9.89 -5.58
N ILE A 55 -3.22 10.09 -6.20
CA ILE A 55 -2.40 9.05 -6.83
C ILE A 55 -0.95 9.29 -6.44
N SER A 56 -0.13 8.24 -6.50
CA SER A 56 1.32 8.36 -6.32
C SER A 56 1.98 9.24 -7.38
N ASN A 57 3.18 9.76 -7.11
CA ASN A 57 4.08 10.33 -8.13
C ASN A 57 5.32 9.44 -8.38
N GLU A 58 5.30 8.21 -7.86
CA GLU A 58 6.43 7.28 -7.89
C GLU A 58 6.34 6.32 -9.08
N ALA A 59 6.90 6.71 -10.23
CA ALA A 59 6.92 5.82 -11.41
C ALA A 59 7.64 4.48 -11.15
N ALA A 60 8.60 4.43 -10.21
CA ALA A 60 9.38 3.22 -9.92
C ALA A 60 8.73 2.24 -8.91
N TYR A 61 7.50 2.48 -8.44
CA TYR A 61 6.97 1.81 -7.24
C TYR A 61 6.91 0.27 -7.34
N LEU A 62 6.65 -0.30 -8.53
CA LEU A 62 6.58 -1.77 -8.69
C LEU A 62 7.94 -2.47 -8.67
N ARG A 63 9.06 -1.72 -8.75
CA ARG A 63 10.39 -2.33 -8.93
C ARG A 63 10.82 -3.27 -7.83
N VAL A 64 10.25 -3.12 -6.63
CA VAL A 64 10.54 -3.96 -5.46
C VAL A 64 9.68 -5.22 -5.38
N LEU A 65 8.69 -5.42 -6.27
CA LEU A 65 7.87 -6.63 -6.25
C LEU A 65 8.70 -7.91 -6.52
N PRO A 66 9.61 -7.97 -7.51
CA PRO A 66 10.48 -9.13 -7.72
C PRO A 66 11.32 -9.54 -6.51
N PRO A 67 12.07 -8.64 -5.83
CA PRO A 67 12.80 -9.03 -4.63
C PRO A 67 11.88 -9.45 -3.47
N LEU A 68 10.68 -8.85 -3.32
CA LEU A 68 9.67 -9.30 -2.35
C LEU A 68 9.19 -10.74 -2.66
N ARG A 69 8.99 -11.09 -3.94
CA ARG A 69 8.64 -12.45 -4.37
C ARG A 69 9.75 -13.45 -4.06
N ARG A 70 11.00 -13.12 -4.40
CA ARG A 70 12.17 -13.98 -4.15
C ARG A 70 12.36 -14.28 -2.66
N ARG A 71 11.96 -13.36 -1.79
CA ARG A 71 11.98 -13.50 -0.33
C ARG A 71 10.72 -14.12 0.26
N ALA A 72 9.78 -14.56 -0.59
CA ALA A 72 8.52 -15.15 -0.20
C ALA A 72 7.71 -14.30 0.80
N VAL A 73 7.77 -12.96 0.67
CA VAL A 73 7.01 -12.04 1.52
C VAL A 73 5.53 -12.20 1.24
N ARG A 74 4.84 -12.89 2.16
CA ARG A 74 3.42 -13.25 2.07
C ARG A 74 2.75 -13.29 3.45
N GLY A 75 1.47 -12.96 3.53
CA GLY A 75 0.72 -12.94 4.81
C GLY A 75 1.25 -11.89 5.79
N GLY A 76 0.87 -12.01 7.05
CA GLY A 76 1.19 -11.05 8.10
C GLY A 76 0.52 -9.70 7.87
N VAL A 77 1.09 -8.64 8.43
CA VAL A 77 0.55 -7.29 8.31
C VAL A 77 1.32 -6.49 7.27
N TYR A 78 0.57 -5.85 6.38
CA TYR A 78 1.08 -4.78 5.54
C TYR A 78 0.76 -3.43 6.21
N VAL A 79 1.75 -2.56 6.34
CA VAL A 79 1.55 -1.17 6.75
C VAL A 79 2.10 -0.28 5.64
N GLY A 80 1.38 0.76 5.23
CA GLY A 80 1.88 1.65 4.18
C GLY A 80 1.24 3.03 4.20
N VAL A 81 1.91 4.01 3.61
CA VAL A 81 1.42 5.40 3.46
C VAL A 81 0.90 5.70 2.06
N GLY A 82 0.07 6.73 1.92
CA GLY A 82 -0.38 7.23 0.63
C GLY A 82 -1.51 6.40 0.02
N PRO A 83 -1.84 6.62 -1.26
CA PRO A 83 -3.07 6.13 -1.85
C PRO A 83 -2.96 4.68 -2.37
N ASP A 84 -3.33 4.44 -3.62
CA ASP A 84 -3.66 3.12 -4.15
C ASP A 84 -2.45 2.29 -4.61
N GLN A 85 -1.24 2.85 -4.67
CA GLN A 85 -0.03 2.06 -4.91
C GLN A 85 0.14 0.96 -3.86
N ASN A 86 -0.38 1.17 -2.65
CA ASN A 86 -0.50 0.18 -1.59
C ASN A 86 -1.19 -1.11 -2.07
N TYR A 87 -2.23 -1.00 -2.91
CA TYR A 87 -3.00 -2.16 -3.37
C TYR A 87 -2.17 -3.11 -4.24
N SER A 88 -1.17 -2.61 -4.96
CA SER A 88 -0.28 -3.47 -5.75
C SER A 88 0.64 -4.32 -4.87
N TYR A 89 1.12 -3.75 -3.75
CA TYR A 89 1.86 -4.52 -2.73
C TYR A 89 0.93 -5.48 -2.00
N ILE A 90 -0.28 -5.05 -1.63
CA ILE A 90 -1.29 -5.88 -0.96
C ILE A 90 -1.70 -7.08 -1.83
N ALA A 91 -1.92 -6.88 -3.14
CA ALA A 91 -2.26 -7.96 -4.08
C ALA A 91 -1.13 -9.00 -4.23
N GLU A 92 0.12 -8.55 -4.06
CA GLU A 92 1.31 -9.39 -4.10
C GLU A 92 1.50 -10.16 -2.78
N ILE A 93 1.53 -9.44 -1.65
CA ILE A 93 1.82 -9.96 -0.32
C ILE A 93 0.66 -10.80 0.23
N ARG A 94 -0.59 -10.46 -0.11
CA ARG A 94 -1.80 -11.09 0.43
C ARG A 94 -1.79 -11.09 1.97
N PRO A 95 -1.72 -9.90 2.60
CA PRO A 95 -1.63 -9.78 4.05
C PRO A 95 -2.92 -10.25 4.74
N ASP A 96 -2.80 -10.68 5.99
CA ASP A 96 -3.93 -11.03 6.86
C ASP A 96 -4.68 -9.77 7.33
N LEU A 97 -3.96 -8.63 7.39
CA LEU A 97 -4.46 -7.30 7.67
C LEU A 97 -3.56 -6.26 6.98
N ALA A 98 -4.17 -5.26 6.35
CA ALA A 98 -3.47 -4.10 5.82
C ALA A 98 -3.91 -2.84 6.56
N VAL A 99 -2.94 -2.05 7.03
CA VAL A 99 -3.17 -0.72 7.61
C VAL A 99 -2.57 0.30 6.66
N ILE A 100 -3.40 1.19 6.13
CA ILE A 100 -2.93 2.30 5.30
C ILE A 100 -3.00 3.57 6.12
N LEU A 101 -1.86 4.10 6.52
CA LEU A 101 -1.72 5.23 7.43
C LEU A 101 -1.22 6.47 6.69
N ASP A 102 -1.93 7.59 6.79
CA ASP A 102 -1.53 8.87 6.19
C ASP A 102 -1.85 10.00 7.16
N ILE A 103 -1.05 11.07 7.13
CA ILE A 103 -1.23 12.22 8.03
C ILE A 103 -2.57 12.95 7.78
N ARG A 104 -3.16 12.78 6.60
CA ARG A 104 -4.39 13.45 6.18
C ARG A 104 -5.61 12.56 6.33
N ARG A 105 -6.70 13.09 6.88
CA ARG A 105 -8.01 12.43 6.87
C ARG A 105 -8.51 12.15 5.44
N GLN A 106 -8.21 13.04 4.50
CA GLN A 106 -8.61 12.92 3.10
C GLN A 106 -8.12 11.60 2.45
N ASN A 107 -6.93 11.10 2.80
CA ASN A 107 -6.44 9.83 2.28
C ASN A 107 -7.23 8.64 2.85
N ALA A 108 -7.57 8.67 4.15
CA ALA A 108 -8.44 7.64 4.72
C ALA A 108 -9.82 7.60 4.03
N LEU A 109 -10.39 8.78 3.74
CA LEU A 109 -11.64 8.90 2.98
C LEU A 109 -11.51 8.41 1.53
N LEU A 110 -10.38 8.62 0.88
CA LEU A 110 -10.07 8.04 -0.44
C LEU A 110 -10.10 6.51 -0.40
N HIS A 111 -9.52 5.89 0.62
CA HIS A 111 -9.58 4.43 0.79
C HIS A 111 -10.99 3.90 1.08
N LEU A 112 -11.82 4.67 1.79
CA LEU A 112 -13.25 4.34 1.97
C LEU A 112 -14.03 4.47 0.66
N TYR A 113 -13.74 5.49 -0.16
CA TYR A 113 -14.30 5.60 -1.50
C TYR A 113 -13.89 4.39 -2.36
N TYR A 114 -12.60 4.04 -2.39
CA TYR A 114 -12.13 2.83 -3.08
C TYR A 114 -12.83 1.57 -2.58
N LYS A 115 -12.98 1.38 -1.26
CA LYS A 115 -13.72 0.24 -0.70
C LYS A 115 -15.13 0.18 -1.29
N ALA A 116 -15.86 1.28 -1.33
CA ALA A 116 -17.21 1.33 -1.91
C ALA A 116 -17.20 0.94 -3.39
N LEU A 117 -16.23 1.43 -4.17
CA LEU A 117 -16.07 1.05 -5.57
C LEU A 117 -15.78 -0.45 -5.74
N PHE A 118 -14.92 -1.04 -4.90
CA PHE A 118 -14.62 -2.47 -4.93
C PHE A 118 -15.85 -3.34 -4.60
N GLU A 119 -16.63 -2.99 -3.57
CA GLU A 119 -17.86 -3.70 -3.23
C GLU A 119 -18.87 -3.66 -4.40
N LEU A 120 -19.07 -2.48 -4.98
CA LEU A 120 -20.05 -2.26 -6.05
C LEU A 120 -19.64 -2.87 -7.39
N SER A 121 -18.37 -3.24 -7.58
CA SER A 121 -17.80 -3.65 -8.87
C SER A 121 -17.56 -5.14 -8.96
N ALA A 122 -18.27 -5.83 -9.86
CA ALA A 122 -18.10 -7.27 -10.06
C ALA A 122 -16.69 -7.68 -10.53
N ASN A 123 -16.05 -6.83 -11.35
CA ASN A 123 -14.75 -7.05 -11.97
C ASN A 123 -14.00 -5.72 -12.14
N ARG A 124 -12.73 -5.78 -12.60
CA ARG A 124 -11.92 -4.57 -12.77
C ARG A 124 -12.45 -3.59 -13.82
N LEU A 125 -13.17 -4.06 -14.84
CA LEU A 125 -13.81 -3.18 -15.84
C LEU A 125 -14.89 -2.31 -15.18
N ALA A 126 -15.76 -2.93 -14.39
CA ALA A 126 -16.81 -2.23 -13.66
C ALA A 126 -16.22 -1.26 -12.62
N PHE A 127 -15.08 -1.61 -12.02
CA PHE A 127 -14.36 -0.73 -11.10
C PHE A 127 -13.87 0.53 -11.79
N VAL A 128 -13.16 0.41 -12.91
CA VAL A 128 -12.62 1.58 -13.62
C VAL A 128 -13.69 2.42 -14.30
N GLU A 129 -14.81 1.81 -14.74
CA GLU A 129 -16.00 2.57 -15.17
C GLU A 129 -16.50 3.47 -14.03
N ARG A 130 -16.61 2.93 -12.80
CA ARG A 130 -17.06 3.70 -11.64
C ARG A 130 -16.04 4.74 -11.21
N LEU A 131 -14.75 4.41 -11.23
CA LEU A 131 -13.69 5.32 -10.82
C LEU A 131 -13.59 6.53 -11.74
N PHE A 132 -13.67 6.34 -13.07
CA PHE A 132 -13.46 7.41 -14.05
C PHE A 132 -14.75 7.97 -14.66
N GLY A 133 -15.90 7.37 -14.39
CA GLY A 133 -17.18 7.82 -14.95
C GLY A 133 -17.24 7.71 -16.48
N ARG A 134 -16.76 6.59 -17.04
CA ARG A 134 -16.78 6.33 -18.49
C ARG A 134 -17.67 5.14 -18.77
N ALA A 135 -18.61 5.26 -19.71
CA ALA A 135 -19.52 4.16 -20.04
C ALA A 135 -18.80 3.15 -20.94
N LEU A 136 -18.27 2.08 -20.33
CA LEU A 136 -17.46 1.11 -21.06
C LEU A 136 -18.30 0.12 -21.86
N GLY A 137 -19.60 -0.02 -21.53
CA GLY A 137 -20.48 -1.04 -22.09
C GLY A 137 -20.09 -2.45 -21.61
N PRO A 138 -20.88 -3.48 -21.94
CA PRO A 138 -20.55 -4.86 -21.56
C PRO A 138 -19.26 -5.34 -22.23
N GLU A 139 -18.59 -6.31 -21.62
CA GLU A 139 -17.50 -7.02 -22.30
C GLU A 139 -18.09 -7.84 -23.45
N HIS A 140 -17.65 -7.55 -24.68
CA HIS A 140 -17.95 -8.38 -25.84
C HIS A 140 -16.70 -9.23 -26.11
N GLY A 141 -16.70 -10.50 -25.70
CA GLY A 141 -15.59 -11.43 -25.92
C GLY A 141 -15.37 -12.40 -24.75
N GLY A 142 -15.32 -13.71 -25.03
CA GLY A 142 -15.21 -14.76 -24.02
C GLY A 142 -13.82 -14.88 -23.38
N LYS A 143 -13.78 -15.40 -22.14
CA LYS A 143 -12.66 -15.90 -21.28
C LYS A 143 -11.29 -15.19 -21.26
N GLN A 144 -10.92 -14.33 -22.20
CA GLN A 144 -9.64 -13.62 -22.22
C GLN A 144 -9.73 -12.31 -21.43
N THR A 145 -8.90 -12.22 -20.39
CA THR A 145 -8.72 -11.02 -19.58
C THR A 145 -7.97 -9.96 -20.39
N LEU A 146 -8.58 -8.78 -20.63
CA LEU A 146 -7.93 -7.65 -21.32
C LEU A 146 -6.60 -7.25 -20.65
N ALA A 147 -5.55 -6.92 -21.41
CA ALA A 147 -4.38 -6.26 -20.80
C ALA A 147 -4.78 -4.90 -20.20
N ILE A 148 -4.06 -4.43 -19.17
CA ILE A 148 -4.37 -3.12 -18.55
C ILE A 148 -4.26 -1.96 -19.56
N SER A 149 -3.28 -1.99 -20.46
CA SER A 149 -3.15 -0.99 -21.53
C SER A 149 -4.41 -0.94 -22.42
N ALA A 150 -4.87 -2.11 -22.88
CA ALA A 150 -6.09 -2.21 -23.68
C ALA A 150 -7.34 -1.75 -22.92
N LEU A 151 -7.42 -2.03 -21.62
CA LEU A 151 -8.49 -1.52 -20.75
C LEU A 151 -8.47 0.01 -20.68
N LEU A 152 -7.30 0.62 -20.47
CA LEU A 152 -7.16 2.07 -20.39
C LEU A 152 -7.38 2.77 -21.73
N GLU A 153 -7.03 2.13 -22.85
CA GLU A 153 -7.39 2.62 -24.20
C GLU A 153 -8.90 2.62 -24.41
N ARG A 154 -9.59 1.57 -23.97
CA ARG A 154 -11.06 1.51 -24.02
C ARG A 154 -11.69 2.63 -23.19
N ILE A 155 -11.15 2.92 -22.00
CA ILE A 155 -11.59 4.05 -21.15
C ILE A 155 -11.37 5.39 -21.83
N ALA A 156 -10.24 5.57 -22.53
CA ALA A 156 -9.95 6.83 -23.24
C ALA A 156 -10.93 7.10 -24.38
N ARG A 157 -11.43 6.05 -25.05
CA ARG A 157 -12.39 6.16 -26.17
C ARG A 157 -13.86 6.15 -25.72
N ALA A 158 -14.14 5.71 -24.50
CA ALA A 158 -15.49 5.60 -23.99
C ALA A 158 -16.10 6.98 -23.73
N PRO A 159 -17.40 7.17 -24.02
CA PRO A 159 -18.06 8.45 -23.85
C PRO A 159 -18.11 8.85 -22.38
N ARG A 160 -17.95 10.17 -22.14
CA ARG A 160 -18.25 10.79 -20.86
C ARG A 160 -19.75 10.99 -20.79
N LEU A 161 -20.38 10.41 -19.76
CA LEU A 161 -21.80 10.64 -19.51
C LEU A 161 -21.95 11.54 -18.30
N ASP A 162 -22.55 12.71 -18.45
CA ASP A 162 -22.73 13.66 -17.35
C ASP A 162 -23.55 13.05 -16.20
N ALA A 163 -24.53 12.22 -16.53
CA ALA A 163 -25.30 11.46 -15.55
C ALA A 163 -24.42 10.57 -14.64
N TYR A 164 -23.25 10.10 -15.11
CA TYR A 164 -22.36 9.31 -14.27
C TYR A 164 -21.70 10.15 -13.18
N GLN A 165 -21.45 11.44 -13.44
CA GLN A 165 -20.78 12.34 -12.50
C GLN A 165 -21.55 12.48 -11.19
N GLU A 166 -22.87 12.38 -11.22
CA GLU A 166 -23.70 12.43 -10.01
C GLU A 166 -24.11 11.02 -9.56
N ARG A 167 -24.47 10.12 -10.48
CA ARG A 167 -24.98 8.79 -10.13
C ARG A 167 -23.93 7.93 -9.42
N LYS A 168 -22.71 7.84 -9.95
CA LYS A 168 -21.69 6.91 -9.42
C LYS A 168 -21.17 7.35 -8.03
N PRO A 169 -20.90 8.64 -7.76
CA PRO A 169 -20.58 9.08 -6.40
C PRO A 169 -21.76 8.89 -5.43
N SER A 170 -23.00 9.10 -5.89
CA SER A 170 -24.21 8.84 -5.09
C SER A 170 -24.35 7.36 -4.69
N GLU A 171 -24.07 6.42 -5.60
CA GLU A 171 -24.01 4.98 -5.30
C GLU A 171 -22.95 4.67 -4.22
N ALA A 172 -21.74 5.21 -4.37
CA ALA A 172 -20.66 5.02 -3.40
C ALA A 172 -21.01 5.58 -2.01
N ARG A 173 -21.60 6.78 -1.95
CA ARG A 173 -22.09 7.40 -0.72
C ARG A 173 -23.22 6.59 -0.08
N SER A 174 -24.14 6.05 -0.87
CA SER A 174 -25.22 5.20 -0.38
C SER A 174 -24.67 3.93 0.27
N ALA A 175 -23.66 3.30 -0.35
CA ALA A 175 -22.96 2.16 0.23
C ALA A 175 -22.26 2.53 1.56
N LEU A 176 -21.55 3.66 1.61
CA LEU A 176 -20.88 4.14 2.82
C LEU A 176 -21.87 4.43 3.96
N ARG A 177 -23.00 5.09 3.68
CA ARG A 177 -24.06 5.35 4.68
C ARG A 177 -24.65 4.06 5.23
N ALA A 178 -24.83 3.04 4.38
CA ALA A 178 -25.34 1.74 4.79
C ALA A 178 -24.40 0.99 5.74
N TRP A 179 -23.11 1.31 5.77
CA TRP A 179 -22.16 0.70 6.70
C TRP A 179 -22.17 1.32 8.10
N SER A 180 -22.90 2.43 8.30
CA SER A 180 -23.02 3.12 9.59
C SER A 180 -21.66 3.42 10.24
N LEU A 181 -20.67 3.78 9.43
CA LEU A 181 -19.35 4.21 9.90
C LEU A 181 -19.45 5.61 10.54
N PRO A 182 -18.56 5.95 11.49
CA PRO A 182 -18.54 7.25 12.17
C PRO A 182 -17.98 8.36 11.25
N LEU A 183 -18.74 8.72 10.21
CA LEU A 183 -18.41 9.76 9.23
C LEU A 183 -19.31 10.97 9.41
N ALA A 184 -18.73 12.16 9.38
CA ALA A 184 -19.45 13.43 9.38
C ALA A 184 -19.90 13.83 7.96
N GLU A 185 -20.84 14.76 7.83
CA GLU A 185 -21.27 15.28 6.52
C GLU A 185 -20.12 15.92 5.72
N THR A 186 -19.13 16.51 6.40
CA THR A 186 -17.90 17.00 5.77
C THR A 186 -17.06 15.89 5.15
N ASP A 187 -17.08 14.68 5.70
CA ASP A 187 -16.39 13.52 5.14
C ASP A 187 -17.04 13.10 3.81
N TYR A 188 -18.37 13.07 3.75
CA TYR A 188 -19.09 12.78 2.51
C TYR A 188 -18.84 13.84 1.44
N ALA A 189 -18.74 15.11 1.81
CA ALA A 189 -18.36 16.19 0.88
C ALA A 189 -16.93 16.00 0.35
N ALA A 190 -15.97 15.60 1.20
CA ALA A 190 -14.61 15.30 0.77
C ALA A 190 -14.55 14.06 -0.16
N ILE A 191 -15.37 13.04 0.08
CA ILE A 191 -15.51 11.89 -0.82
C ILE A 191 -16.07 12.30 -2.19
N ASP A 192 -17.07 13.19 -2.23
CA ASP A 192 -17.57 13.73 -3.50
C ASP A 192 -16.48 14.52 -4.24
N TYR A 193 -15.68 15.30 -3.53
CA TYR A 193 -14.54 16.03 -4.11
C TYR A 193 -13.51 15.06 -4.73
N ILE A 194 -13.14 14.00 -4.00
CA ILE A 194 -12.28 12.92 -4.48
C ILE A 194 -12.85 12.30 -5.77
N ALA A 195 -14.13 11.92 -5.76
CA ALA A 195 -14.78 11.30 -6.90
C ALA A 195 -14.74 12.23 -8.14
N ARG A 196 -15.08 13.52 -7.96
CA ARG A 196 -15.02 14.52 -9.03
C ARG A 196 -13.60 14.68 -9.60
N ALA A 197 -12.56 14.59 -8.78
CA ALA A 197 -11.17 14.64 -9.24
C ALA A 197 -10.84 13.47 -10.18
N PHE A 198 -11.22 12.23 -9.83
CA PHE A 198 -11.02 11.07 -10.71
C PHE A 198 -11.86 11.13 -11.99
N PHE A 199 -13.08 11.68 -11.94
CA PHE A 199 -13.93 11.80 -13.12
C PHE A 199 -13.39 12.82 -14.13
N ARG A 200 -12.88 13.94 -13.61
CA ARG A 200 -12.28 15.02 -14.39
C ARG A 200 -10.95 14.59 -14.99
N GLY A 201 -10.05 14.07 -14.15
CA GLY A 201 -8.71 13.66 -14.57
C GLY A 201 -8.72 12.37 -15.41
N GLY A 202 -9.59 11.41 -15.07
CA GLY A 202 -9.58 10.09 -15.69
C GLY A 202 -8.22 9.40 -15.54
N PRO A 203 -7.83 8.58 -16.54
CA PRO A 203 -6.47 8.02 -16.60
C PRO A 203 -5.35 9.06 -16.67
N GLU A 204 -5.65 10.32 -17.03
CA GLU A 204 -4.64 11.38 -17.16
C GLU A 204 -4.48 12.22 -15.88
N LEU A 205 -5.14 11.83 -14.79
CA LEU A 205 -4.96 12.45 -13.47
C LEU A 205 -3.46 12.44 -13.09
N LYS A 206 -2.99 13.55 -12.53
CA LYS A 206 -1.62 13.71 -12.03
C LYS A 206 -1.62 14.13 -10.56
N PHE A 207 -0.55 13.78 -9.86
CA PHE A 207 -0.25 14.32 -8.54
C PHE A 207 -0.08 15.85 -8.61
N THR A 208 -0.81 16.57 -7.76
CA THR A 208 -0.77 18.03 -7.61
C THR A 208 -0.48 18.44 -6.18
N THR A 209 0.27 19.53 -6.05
CA THR A 209 0.43 20.27 -4.80
C THR A 209 -0.50 21.47 -4.83
N TYR A 210 -1.12 21.83 -3.70
CA TYR A 210 -2.04 22.95 -3.63
C TYR A 210 -1.41 24.23 -4.17
N ASN A 211 -2.17 24.94 -5.00
CA ASN A 211 -1.74 26.18 -5.65
C ASN A 211 -0.48 26.03 -6.52
N ARG A 212 -0.18 24.82 -7.02
CA ARG A 212 0.94 24.56 -7.92
C ARG A 212 0.49 23.65 -9.06
N GLU A 213 0.98 23.95 -10.26
CA GLU A 213 0.80 23.07 -11.41
C GLU A 213 1.46 21.70 -11.18
N PRO A 214 0.90 20.62 -11.75
CA PRO A 214 1.56 19.32 -11.72
C PRO A 214 2.98 19.42 -12.32
N ARG A 215 3.97 18.82 -11.66
CA ARG A 215 5.33 18.80 -12.20
C ARG A 215 5.36 17.97 -13.49
N PRO A 216 6.08 18.41 -14.54
CA PRO A 216 6.19 17.65 -15.78
C PRO A 216 6.64 16.20 -15.59
N GLN A 217 7.52 15.96 -14.61
CA GLN A 217 8.10 14.64 -14.30
C GLN A 217 7.16 13.71 -13.52
N HIS A 218 6.06 14.22 -12.94
CA HIS A 218 5.09 13.37 -12.26
C HIS A 218 4.37 12.50 -13.29
N PRO A 219 4.25 11.18 -13.07
CA PRO A 219 3.50 10.31 -13.96
C PRO A 219 2.01 10.64 -13.93
N THR A 220 1.31 10.37 -15.04
CA THR A 220 -0.15 10.26 -15.03
C THR A 220 -0.57 8.95 -14.36
N TYR A 221 -1.83 8.86 -13.97
CA TYR A 221 -2.37 7.62 -13.41
C TYR A 221 -2.29 6.45 -14.40
N ARG A 222 -2.50 6.71 -15.70
CA ARG A 222 -2.26 5.76 -16.78
C ARG A 222 -0.85 5.20 -16.73
N GLN A 223 0.16 6.06 -16.63
CA GLN A 223 1.56 5.63 -16.58
C GLN A 223 1.81 4.72 -15.36
N LEU A 224 1.28 5.08 -14.18
CA LEU A 224 1.39 4.25 -12.97
C LEU A 224 0.70 2.88 -13.09
N LEU A 225 -0.43 2.82 -13.79
CA LEU A 225 -1.17 1.59 -14.03
C LEU A 225 -0.51 0.73 -15.12
N GLU A 226 0.14 1.32 -16.11
CA GLU A 226 0.83 0.61 -17.19
C GLU A 226 2.26 0.21 -16.82
N GLU A 227 2.78 0.69 -15.69
CA GLU A 227 4.14 0.46 -15.21
C GLU A 227 4.48 -1.02 -15.06
N ARG A 228 5.77 -1.33 -15.19
CA ARG A 228 6.32 -2.68 -15.06
C ARG A 228 7.26 -2.78 -13.88
N ASP A 229 7.30 -3.95 -13.27
CA ASP A 229 8.32 -4.25 -12.27
C ASP A 229 9.71 -4.49 -12.91
N SER A 230 10.69 -4.80 -12.06
CA SER A 230 12.07 -5.01 -12.52
C SER A 230 12.29 -6.29 -13.36
N ASP A 231 11.30 -7.18 -13.42
CA ASP A 231 11.28 -8.36 -14.30
C ASP A 231 10.46 -8.10 -15.59
N GLY A 232 9.96 -6.88 -15.78
CA GLY A 232 9.18 -6.49 -16.96
C GLY A 232 7.68 -6.84 -16.87
N ILE A 233 7.18 -7.23 -15.71
CA ILE A 233 5.79 -7.66 -15.52
C ILE A 233 4.91 -6.48 -15.09
N GLN A 234 3.75 -6.31 -15.73
CA GLN A 234 2.72 -5.38 -15.25
C GLN A 234 2.06 -5.97 -14.01
N ALA A 235 2.38 -5.44 -12.84
CA ALA A 235 1.98 -5.99 -11.55
C ALA A 235 1.18 -4.98 -10.70
N ASN A 236 0.57 -3.98 -11.33
CA ASN A 236 -0.39 -3.13 -10.64
C ASN A 236 -1.64 -3.94 -10.21
N TYR A 237 -2.42 -3.48 -9.25
CA TYR A 237 -3.59 -4.21 -8.73
C TYR A 237 -4.75 -4.39 -9.74
N LEU A 238 -4.81 -3.55 -10.79
CA LEU A 238 -5.74 -3.65 -11.93
C LEU A 238 -5.12 -4.37 -13.15
N ALA A 239 -3.87 -4.83 -13.07
CA ALA A 239 -3.16 -5.46 -14.19
C ALA A 239 -3.96 -6.63 -14.78
N ASP A 240 -4.54 -7.43 -13.90
CA ASP A 240 -5.39 -8.56 -14.23
C ASP A 240 -6.53 -8.72 -13.20
N GLU A 241 -7.48 -9.59 -13.52
CA GLU A 241 -8.67 -9.83 -12.71
C GLU A 241 -8.36 -10.59 -11.42
N GLU A 242 -7.30 -11.39 -11.37
CA GLU A 242 -6.91 -12.12 -10.16
C GLU A 242 -6.39 -11.15 -9.09
N ARG A 243 -5.49 -10.23 -9.46
CA ARG A 243 -4.96 -9.19 -8.58
C ARG A 243 -6.09 -8.27 -8.08
N PHE A 244 -7.00 -7.87 -8.97
CA PHE A 244 -8.18 -7.09 -8.60
C PHE A 244 -9.03 -7.83 -7.56
N ARG A 245 -9.35 -9.11 -7.79
CA ARG A 245 -10.15 -9.91 -6.87
C ARG A 245 -9.50 -10.12 -5.51
N ARG A 246 -8.17 -10.24 -5.45
CA ARG A 246 -7.44 -10.32 -4.17
C ARG A 246 -7.63 -9.06 -3.33
N VAL A 247 -7.50 -7.87 -3.93
CA VAL A 247 -7.73 -6.60 -3.21
C VAL A 247 -9.20 -6.43 -2.86
N LYS A 248 -10.11 -6.77 -3.78
CA LYS A 248 -11.55 -6.77 -3.54
C LYS A 248 -11.93 -7.65 -2.35
N ALA A 249 -11.37 -8.86 -2.24
CA ALA A 249 -11.64 -9.76 -1.13
C ALA A 249 -11.22 -9.16 0.21
N LEU A 250 -10.05 -8.54 0.29
CA LEU A 250 -9.60 -7.86 1.51
C LEU A 250 -10.46 -6.64 1.87
N HIS A 251 -10.95 -5.90 0.89
CA HIS A 251 -11.96 -4.86 1.15
C HIS A 251 -13.25 -5.46 1.68
N HIS A 252 -13.77 -6.51 1.05
CA HIS A 252 -14.99 -7.21 1.44
C HIS A 252 -14.94 -7.75 2.86
N GLU A 253 -13.79 -8.31 3.24
CA GLU A 253 -13.52 -8.82 4.57
C GLU A 253 -13.14 -7.74 5.60
N ASN A 254 -13.19 -6.46 5.20
CA ASN A 254 -12.84 -5.29 6.01
C ASN A 254 -11.41 -5.34 6.58
N ARG A 255 -10.47 -5.91 5.82
CA ARG A 255 -9.06 -6.10 6.21
C ARG A 255 -8.11 -5.03 5.67
N ILE A 256 -8.60 -4.04 4.93
CA ILE A 256 -7.82 -2.86 4.56
C ILE A 256 -8.34 -1.69 5.38
N VAL A 257 -7.65 -1.37 6.46
CA VAL A 257 -8.04 -0.35 7.45
C VAL A 257 -7.29 0.94 7.16
N PRO A 258 -7.96 1.98 6.65
CA PRO A 258 -7.36 3.30 6.56
C PRO A 258 -7.28 3.97 7.94
N VAL A 259 -6.18 4.65 8.22
CA VAL A 259 -5.86 5.28 9.51
C VAL A 259 -5.29 6.66 9.27
N VAL A 260 -5.71 7.63 10.09
CA VAL A 260 -5.07 8.95 10.12
C VAL A 260 -3.91 8.90 11.12
N GLY A 261 -2.69 9.22 10.67
CA GLY A 261 -1.51 9.20 11.52
C GLY A 261 -0.28 9.88 10.94
N ASP A 262 0.48 10.54 11.81
CA ASP A 262 1.81 11.06 11.57
C ASP A 262 2.84 9.96 11.93
N PHE A 263 3.81 9.71 11.05
CA PHE A 263 4.91 8.77 11.31
C PHE A 263 5.73 9.13 12.55
N SER A 264 5.73 10.41 12.91
CA SER A 264 6.32 10.97 14.12
C SER A 264 5.28 11.39 15.18
N GLY A 265 4.02 11.01 14.98
CA GLY A 265 2.92 11.23 15.92
C GLY A 265 3.04 10.36 17.17
N ALA A 266 2.32 10.73 18.23
CA ALA A 266 2.40 10.06 19.52
C ALA A 266 1.41 8.89 19.69
N TYR A 267 0.42 8.76 18.80
CA TYR A 267 -0.73 7.88 19.04
C TYR A 267 -0.85 6.75 18.00
N ALA A 268 -0.99 7.07 16.71
CA ALA A 268 -1.42 6.10 15.71
C ALA A 268 -0.54 4.84 15.65
N PHE A 269 0.79 4.99 15.62
CA PHE A 269 1.72 3.85 15.63
C PHE A 269 1.61 3.00 16.90
N GLN A 270 1.42 3.63 18.07
CA GLN A 270 1.29 2.92 19.34
C GLN A 270 -0.02 2.13 19.38
N SER A 271 -1.12 2.74 18.92
CA SER A 271 -2.44 2.10 18.83
C SER A 271 -2.45 0.95 17.83
N ILE A 272 -1.84 1.14 16.65
CA ILE A 272 -1.63 0.05 15.67
C ILE A 272 -0.84 -1.07 16.32
N ALA A 273 0.29 -0.78 16.96
CA ALA A 273 1.12 -1.78 17.58
C ALA A 273 0.40 -2.58 18.68
N ALA A 274 -0.42 -1.91 19.50
CA ALA A 274 -1.24 -2.55 20.52
C ALA A 274 -2.29 -3.48 19.90
N GLU A 275 -2.97 -3.03 18.84
CA GLU A 275 -3.97 -3.82 18.13
C GLU A 275 -3.37 -5.04 17.44
N LEU A 276 -2.20 -4.90 16.80
CA LEU A 276 -1.49 -6.02 16.19
C LEU A 276 -1.07 -7.07 17.23
N ARG A 277 -0.55 -6.64 18.40
CA ARG A 277 -0.24 -7.56 19.51
C ARG A 277 -1.48 -8.28 20.02
N ARG A 278 -2.60 -7.58 20.18
CA ARG A 278 -3.88 -8.16 20.62
C ARG A 278 -4.35 -9.27 19.68
N ARG A 279 -4.10 -9.12 18.37
CA ARG A 279 -4.42 -10.13 17.34
C ARG A 279 -3.33 -11.18 17.14
N GLY A 280 -2.19 -11.08 17.83
CA GLY A 280 -1.03 -11.95 17.56
C GLY A 280 -0.43 -11.79 16.17
N LEU A 281 -0.63 -10.63 15.53
CA LEU A 281 -0.17 -10.34 14.17
C LEU A 281 1.18 -9.60 14.18
N ARG A 282 1.97 -9.80 13.12
CA ARG A 282 3.28 -9.17 12.95
C ARG A 282 3.38 -8.49 11.58
N VAL A 283 4.06 -7.35 11.54
CA VAL A 283 4.33 -6.59 10.31
C VAL A 283 5.37 -7.33 9.48
N ARG A 284 5.04 -7.61 8.22
CA ARG A 284 5.94 -8.23 7.22
C ARG A 284 6.40 -7.25 6.15
N CYS A 285 5.63 -6.20 5.88
CA CYS A 285 6.01 -5.17 4.93
C CYS A 285 5.55 -3.81 5.41
N PHE A 286 6.46 -2.83 5.36
CA PHE A 286 6.22 -1.44 5.70
C PHE A 286 6.55 -0.55 4.50
N TYR A 287 5.58 0.15 3.93
CA TYR A 287 5.80 1.09 2.83
C TYR A 287 5.83 2.53 3.35
N ALA A 288 7.01 3.14 3.32
CA ALA A 288 7.28 4.47 3.85
C ALA A 288 7.16 5.59 2.81
N SER A 289 7.07 5.27 1.51
CA SER A 289 7.21 6.25 0.42
C SER A 289 8.48 7.10 0.65
N ASN A 290 8.41 8.41 0.42
CA ASN A 290 9.48 9.36 0.73
C ASN A 290 9.27 10.11 2.06
N VAL A 291 8.38 9.64 2.96
CA VAL A 291 8.06 10.32 4.23
C VAL A 291 9.33 10.55 5.07
N GLU A 292 10.24 9.59 5.04
CA GLU A 292 11.52 9.62 5.75
C GLU A 292 12.36 10.86 5.42
N PHE A 293 12.29 11.38 4.18
CA PHE A 293 12.97 12.63 3.80
C PHE A 293 12.53 13.82 4.65
N TYR A 294 11.22 13.94 4.89
CA TYR A 294 10.66 15.04 5.67
C TYR A 294 10.98 14.90 7.15
N LEU A 295 11.01 13.66 7.65
CA LEU A 295 11.34 13.37 9.05
C LEU A 295 12.80 13.68 9.37
N PHE A 296 13.73 13.38 8.45
CA PHE A 296 15.13 13.80 8.56
C PHE A 296 15.25 15.32 8.62
N ARG A 297 14.64 16.04 7.67
CA ARG A 297 14.75 17.50 7.59
C ARG A 297 14.04 18.22 8.74
N GLY A 298 12.98 17.64 9.25
CA GLY A 298 12.17 18.19 10.34
C GLY A 298 12.66 17.84 11.74
N GLN A 299 13.83 17.21 11.89
CA GLN A 299 14.37 16.75 13.19
C GLN A 299 13.39 15.85 13.97
N ARG A 300 12.61 15.03 13.25
CA ARG A 300 11.59 14.12 13.80
C ARG A 300 11.97 12.64 13.68
N TRP A 301 13.20 12.37 13.24
CA TRP A 301 13.71 11.03 12.98
C TRP A 301 13.64 10.11 14.19
N ASP A 302 14.12 10.55 15.36
CA ASP A 302 14.15 9.71 16.56
C ASP A 302 12.76 9.26 17.02
N THR A 303 11.75 10.13 16.89
CA THR A 303 10.36 9.77 17.20
C THR A 303 9.81 8.74 16.22
N TYR A 304 10.11 8.88 14.93
CA TYR A 304 9.76 7.88 13.93
C TYR A 304 10.43 6.52 14.21
N ILE A 305 11.72 6.50 14.53
CA ILE A 305 12.43 5.26 14.88
C ILE A 305 11.81 4.61 16.12
N ARG A 306 11.42 5.39 17.15
CA ARG A 306 10.68 4.86 18.30
C ARG A 306 9.33 4.25 17.89
N ASN A 307 8.60 4.91 17.00
CA ASN A 307 7.31 4.40 16.49
C ASN A 307 7.47 3.12 15.68
N LEU A 308 8.47 3.01 14.81
CA LEU A 308 8.76 1.77 14.10
C LEU A 308 9.12 0.63 15.05
N ARG A 309 9.95 0.90 16.08
CA ARG A 309 10.32 -0.11 17.10
C ARG A 309 9.12 -0.56 17.94
N ALA A 310 8.08 0.25 18.05
CA ALA A 310 6.87 -0.13 18.76
C ALA A 310 6.07 -1.20 18.02
N LEU A 311 6.16 -1.31 16.69
CA LEU A 311 5.43 -2.30 15.90
C LEU A 311 5.94 -3.73 16.17
N PRO A 312 5.07 -4.74 16.29
CA PRO A 312 5.50 -6.14 16.32
C PRO A 312 5.98 -6.58 14.93
N LEU A 313 7.30 -6.68 14.73
CA LEU A 313 7.90 -7.00 13.42
C LEU A 313 8.12 -8.51 13.25
N ASP A 314 7.79 -9.06 12.09
CA ASP A 314 8.27 -10.37 11.67
C ASP A 314 9.81 -10.33 11.53
N PRO A 315 10.56 -11.40 11.90
CA PRO A 315 12.01 -11.43 11.67
C PRO A 315 12.40 -11.21 10.20
N ASP A 316 11.52 -11.58 9.27
CA ASP A 316 11.67 -11.35 7.82
C ASP A 316 10.79 -10.18 7.35
N ALA A 317 10.70 -9.11 8.15
CA ALA A 317 10.01 -7.89 7.76
C ALA A 317 10.87 -7.00 6.87
N TYR A 318 10.23 -6.33 5.90
CA TYR A 318 10.91 -5.43 4.97
C TYR A 318 10.29 -4.04 4.95
N VAL A 319 11.14 -3.04 4.68
CA VAL A 319 10.73 -1.66 4.43
C VAL A 319 10.93 -1.32 2.96
N VAL A 320 9.88 -0.78 2.35
CA VAL A 320 9.90 -0.19 1.02
C VAL A 320 9.89 1.32 1.18
N ARG A 321 10.88 2.01 0.62
CA ARG A 321 10.97 3.47 0.65
C ARG A 321 11.28 4.01 -0.73
N THR A 322 11.03 5.30 -0.91
CA THR A 322 11.23 5.98 -2.18
C THR A 322 12.11 7.21 -2.00
N TYR A 323 13.18 7.25 -2.79
CA TYR A 323 14.12 8.35 -2.85
C TYR A 323 13.81 9.24 -4.06
N ALA A 324 13.54 10.52 -3.81
CA ALA A 324 13.53 11.52 -4.87
C ALA A 324 14.97 11.91 -5.22
N ASN A 325 15.32 11.94 -6.50
CA ASN A 325 16.61 12.46 -6.95
C ASN A 325 16.68 13.96 -6.60
N MET A 326 17.45 14.26 -5.55
CA MET A 326 17.71 15.59 -5.04
C MET A 326 19.14 16.01 -5.42
N TRP A 327 19.42 16.06 -6.72
CA TRP A 327 20.72 16.38 -7.34
C TRP A 327 21.77 15.26 -7.27
N GLN A 328 21.43 14.12 -6.69
CA GLN A 328 22.29 12.94 -6.65
C GLN A 328 21.52 11.73 -7.20
N PRO A 329 21.90 11.21 -8.39
CA PRO A 329 21.21 10.05 -8.95
C PRO A 329 21.48 8.81 -8.11
N HIS A 330 20.41 8.10 -7.73
CA HIS A 330 20.54 6.84 -7.01
C HIS A 330 21.14 5.76 -7.95
N PRO A 331 22.03 4.86 -7.48
CA PRO A 331 22.61 3.80 -8.32
C PRO A 331 21.57 2.88 -8.99
N ALA A 332 20.41 2.73 -8.36
CA ALA A 332 19.26 1.97 -8.88
C ALA A 332 18.22 2.81 -9.64
N GLN A 333 18.51 4.08 -9.91
CA GLN A 333 17.57 4.98 -10.60
C GLN A 333 17.29 4.47 -12.02
N VAL A 334 16.02 4.41 -12.39
CA VAL A 334 15.61 4.10 -13.76
C VAL A 334 15.77 5.35 -14.63
N PRO A 335 16.37 5.26 -15.83
CA PRO A 335 16.43 6.38 -16.76
C PRO A 335 15.06 7.00 -17.00
N GLY A 336 14.96 8.32 -16.88
CA GLY A 336 13.70 9.07 -17.02
C GLY A 336 12.83 9.13 -15.77
N TYR A 337 13.11 8.32 -14.73
CA TYR A 337 12.35 8.38 -13.47
C TYR A 337 13.12 9.22 -12.46
N TYR A 338 12.43 10.16 -11.82
CA TYR A 338 13.01 11.02 -10.79
C TYR A 338 12.93 10.39 -9.39
N MET A 339 12.04 9.42 -9.18
CA MET A 339 11.88 8.66 -7.94
C MET A 339 12.49 7.27 -8.10
N THR A 340 13.20 6.81 -7.07
CA THR A 340 13.76 5.45 -6.99
C THR A 340 13.22 4.72 -5.77
N THR A 341 12.52 3.62 -5.99
CA THR A 341 11.99 2.78 -4.90
C THR A 341 13.00 1.69 -4.56
N VAL A 342 13.30 1.54 -3.27
CA VAL A 342 14.26 0.57 -2.73
C VAL A 342 13.63 -0.26 -1.61
N LEU A 343 14.18 -1.46 -1.41
CA LEU A 343 13.75 -2.42 -0.40
C LEU A 343 14.89 -2.67 0.59
N GLN A 344 14.61 -2.79 1.88
CA GLN A 344 15.59 -3.19 2.90
C GLN A 344 14.97 -4.12 3.95
N SER A 345 15.81 -4.89 4.65
CA SER A 345 15.40 -5.57 5.88
C SER A 345 15.03 -4.53 6.93
N LEU A 346 13.80 -4.57 7.44
CA LEU A 346 13.35 -3.63 8.46
C LEU A 346 14.03 -3.89 9.82
N PRO A 347 14.21 -5.14 10.30
CA PRO A 347 15.01 -5.41 11.49
C PRO A 347 16.49 -5.03 11.32
N GLY A 348 17.08 -5.27 10.14
CA GLY A 348 18.46 -4.87 9.82
C GLY A 348 18.63 -3.35 9.92
N PHE A 349 17.76 -2.60 9.23
CA PHE A 349 17.70 -1.15 9.32
C PHE A 349 17.61 -0.64 10.77
N LEU A 350 16.70 -1.17 11.59
CA LEU A 350 16.55 -0.72 12.98
C LEU A 350 17.78 -1.04 13.86
N ALA A 351 18.52 -2.10 13.53
CA ALA A 351 19.79 -2.44 14.17
C ALA A 351 20.93 -1.51 13.75
N ASP A 352 20.98 -1.10 12.48
CA ASP A 352 21.91 -0.08 11.99
C ASP A 352 21.66 1.29 12.65
N GLU A 353 20.40 1.69 12.78
CA GLU A 353 20.02 2.91 13.52
C GLU A 353 20.47 2.83 14.98
N ALA A 354 20.33 1.68 15.64
CA ALA A 354 20.78 1.49 17.02
C ALA A 354 22.30 1.61 17.18
N ARG A 355 23.07 1.32 16.13
CA ARG A 355 24.53 1.50 16.08
C ARG A 355 24.96 2.90 15.64
N GLY A 356 24.03 3.81 15.33
CA GLY A 356 24.35 5.12 14.75
C GLY A 356 24.95 5.03 13.34
N SER A 357 24.65 3.96 12.60
CA SER A 357 25.28 3.65 11.32
C SER A 357 24.71 4.47 10.15
N SER A 358 23.47 4.95 10.23
CA SER A 358 22.86 5.82 9.23
C SER A 358 23.22 7.29 9.49
N GLY A 359 24.43 7.69 9.10
CA GLY A 359 24.93 9.05 9.32
C GLY A 359 24.22 10.13 8.47
N SER A 360 23.53 9.74 7.41
CA SER A 360 22.83 10.65 6.50
C SER A 360 21.59 10.03 5.85
N TYR A 361 20.72 10.87 5.29
CA TYR A 361 19.60 10.40 4.45
C TYR A 361 20.09 9.63 3.21
N TRP A 362 21.28 9.95 2.69
CA TRP A 362 21.87 9.22 1.57
C TRP A 362 22.28 7.80 1.98
N ASP A 363 22.88 7.64 3.16
CA ASP A 363 23.18 6.32 3.72
C ASP A 363 21.91 5.48 3.86
N LEU A 364 20.82 6.07 4.38
CA LEU A 364 19.54 5.39 4.54
C LEU A 364 19.05 4.79 3.22
N VAL A 365 19.14 5.53 2.12
CA VAL A 365 18.54 5.09 0.84
C VAL A 365 19.48 4.24 -0.02
N THR A 366 20.76 4.14 0.33
CA THR A 366 21.75 3.39 -0.48
C THR A 366 22.33 2.16 0.20
N ARG A 367 22.48 2.17 1.53
CA ARG A 367 23.11 1.09 2.28
C ARG A 367 22.21 -0.13 2.36
N ASP A 368 22.75 -1.33 2.18
CA ASP A 368 22.05 -2.61 2.35
C ASP A 368 20.71 -2.72 1.57
N CYS A 369 20.56 -1.91 0.52
CA CYS A 369 19.41 -1.92 -0.36
C CYS A 369 19.37 -3.19 -1.20
N ILE A 370 18.23 -3.86 -1.13
CA ILE A 370 17.91 -5.03 -1.93
C ILE A 370 17.38 -4.54 -3.29
N LEU A 371 18.24 -4.56 -4.30
CA LEU A 371 17.89 -4.12 -5.65
C LEU A 371 17.51 -5.27 -6.59
N LYS A 372 17.97 -6.47 -6.27
CA LYS A 372 17.71 -7.73 -6.97
C LYS A 372 17.46 -8.81 -5.92
#